data_AF-A0A6N2SDR1-F1
#
_entry.id   AF-A0A6N2SDR1-F1
#
_cell.length_a   1.000
_cell.length_b   1.000
_cell.length_c   1.000
_cell.angle_alpha   90.00
_cell.angle_beta   90.00
_cell.angle_gamma   90.00
#
_symmetry.space_group_name_H-M   'P 1'
#
loop_
_entity.id
_entity.type
_entity.pdbx_description
1 polymer ?
#
loop_
_entity_poly.entity_id
_entity_poly.type
_entity_poly.pdbx_seq_one_letter_code
_entity_poly.pdbx_strand_id
1 'polypeptide(L)' 'MESVEEIYPTVKEVHLDTPVWNVRTNSFYRKSGYVMEKQEEGFIFYKKVLSR' A
#
# COMPACT_ATOMS: atom_id res chain seq x y z
N MET A 1 -2.20 -7.07 11.64
CA MET A 1 -1.88 -5.72 11.17
C MET A 1 -3.19 -4.98 11.15
N GLU A 2 -3.34 -3.98 12.01
CA GLU A 2 -4.51 -3.11 11.97
C GLU A 2 -4.48 -2.29 10.67
N SER A 3 -5.65 -2.02 10.11
CA SER A 3 -5.75 -1.23 8.88
C SER A 3 -5.37 0.22 9.21
N VAL A 4 -4.32 0.74 8.58
CA VAL A 4 -3.92 2.17 8.69
C VAL A 4 -5.11 3.10 8.36
N GLU A 5 -6.00 2.62 7.52
CA GLU A 5 -7.23 3.26 7.06
C GLU A 5 -8.25 3.48 8.19
N GLU A 6 -8.29 2.57 9.17
CA GLU A 6 -9.15 2.68 10.36
C GLU A 6 -8.56 3.65 11.39
N ILE A 7 -7.24 3.73 11.46
CA ILE A 7 -6.50 4.64 12.35
C ILE A 7 -6.62 6.10 11.88
N TYR A 8 -6.64 6.32 10.57
CA TYR A 8 -6.72 7.65 9.96
C TYR A 8 -7.97 7.81 9.09
N PRO A 9 -9.17 7.85 9.69
CA PRO A 9 -10.42 7.76 8.94
C PRO A 9 -10.62 8.92 7.96
N THR A 10 -9.99 10.08 8.17
CA THR A 10 -10.14 11.30 7.34
C THR A 10 -9.17 11.36 6.16
N VAL A 11 -8.23 10.42 6.05
CA VAL A 11 -7.27 10.37 4.94
C VAL A 11 -7.97 9.93 3.67
N LYS A 12 -7.63 10.56 2.54
CA LYS A 12 -8.18 10.25 1.22
C LYS A 12 -7.29 9.30 0.41
N GLU A 13 -6.00 9.26 0.72
CA GLU A 13 -5.03 8.45 -0.01
C GLU A 13 -3.96 7.92 0.94
N VAL A 14 -3.65 6.63 0.81
CA VAL A 14 -2.55 5.99 1.53
C VAL A 14 -1.48 5.58 0.54
N HIS A 15 -0.24 5.94 0.85
CA HIS A 15 0.96 5.67 0.06
C HIS A 15 1.91 4.82 0.88
N LEU A 16 2.36 3.69 0.33
CA LEU A 16 3.23 2.72 1.00
C LEU A 16 4.33 2.25 0.06
N ASP A 17 5.50 1.95 0.59
CA ASP A 17 6.58 1.29 -0.15
C ASP A 17 6.98 -0.02 0.53
N THR A 18 7.47 -0.96 -0.28
CA THR A 18 8.07 -2.21 0.24
C THR A 18 9.18 -2.67 -0.69
N PRO A 19 10.27 -3.24 -0.16
CA PRO A 19 11.27 -3.88 -0.99
C PRO A 19 10.67 -4.97 -1.89
N VAL A 20 11.22 -5.12 -3.09
CA VAL A 20 10.79 -6.11 -4.10
C VAL A 20 10.89 -7.54 -3.56
N TRP A 21 11.92 -7.83 -2.74
CA TRP A 21 12.12 -9.16 -2.17
C TRP A 21 11.09 -9.53 -1.09
N ASN A 22 10.33 -8.56 -0.57
CA ASN A 22 9.33 -8.83 0.46
C ASN A 22 8.02 -9.32 -0.17
N VAL A 23 8.05 -10.55 -0.69
CA VAL A 23 6.96 -11.18 -1.44
C VAL A 23 5.65 -11.19 -0.63
N ARG A 24 5.73 -11.47 0.68
CA ARG A 24 4.56 -11.51 1.57
C ARG A 24 3.86 -10.15 1.65
N THR A 25 4.62 -9.07 1.84
CA THR A 25 4.06 -7.72 2.00
C THR A 25 3.50 -7.21 0.67
N ASN A 26 4.21 -7.45 -0.44
CA ASN A 26 3.71 -7.16 -1.78
C ASN A 26 2.38 -7.86 -2.08
N SER A 27 2.25 -9.15 -1.74
CA SER A 27 1.00 -9.88 -1.89
C SER A 27 -0.11 -9.31 -1.01
N PHE A 28 0.23 -8.93 0.23
CA PHE A 28 -0.72 -8.33 1.16
C PHE A 28 -1.27 -7.00 0.65
N TYR A 29 -0.42 -6.05 0.25
CA TYR A 29 -0.88 -4.75 -0.25
C TYR A 29 -1.84 -4.87 -1.44
N ARG A 30 -1.53 -5.74 -2.40
CA ARG A 30 -2.42 -5.99 -3.54
C ARG A 30 -3.77 -6.55 -3.11
N LYS A 31 -3.79 -7.52 -2.18
CA LYS A 31 -5.04 -8.10 -1.64
C LYS A 31 -5.87 -7.09 -0.85
N SER A 32 -5.20 -6.14 -0.20
CA SER A 32 -5.84 -5.05 0.54
C SER A 32 -6.33 -3.89 -0.35
N GLY A 33 -6.22 -4.02 -1.67
CA GLY A 33 -6.73 -3.03 -2.63
C GLY A 33 -5.77 -1.90 -2.96
N TYR A 34 -4.49 -2.01 -2.57
CA TYR A 34 -3.47 -1.07 -3.02
C TYR A 34 -3.02 -1.41 -4.44
N VAL A 35 -2.84 -0.38 -5.26
CA VAL A 35 -2.38 -0.48 -6.64
C VAL A 35 -0.91 -0.08 -6.69
N MET A 36 -0.10 -0.84 -7.43
CA MET A 36 1.30 -0.47 -7.68
C MET A 36 1.34 0.76 -8.59
N GLU A 37 2.02 1.82 -8.16
CA GLU A 37 2.24 3.00 -8.99
C GLU A 37 3.56 2.90 -9.77
N LYS A 38 4.62 2.46 -9.09
CA LYS A 38 5.96 2.36 -9.67
C LYS A 38 6.86 1.40 -8.91
N GLN A 39 7.96 0.99 -9.56
CA GLN A 39 9.04 0.21 -8.95
C GLN A 39 10.38 0.86 -9.32
N GLU A 40 11.15 1.29 -8.32
CA GLU A 40 12.41 2.00 -8.48
C GLU A 40 13.37 1.60 -7.34
N GLU A 41 14.67 1.54 -7.61
CA GLU A 41 15.72 1.30 -6.60
C GLU A 41 15.52 0.06 -5.71
N GLY A 42 14.83 -0.97 -6.21
CA GLY A 42 14.55 -2.19 -5.44
C GLY A 42 13.34 -2.10 -4.51
N PHE A 43 12.55 -1.03 -4.60
CA PHE A 43 11.28 -0.84 -3.89
C PHE A 43 10.09 -0.79 -4.85
N ILE A 44 8.94 -1.20 -4.36
CA ILE A 44 7.65 -1.09 -5.03
C ILE A 44 6.79 -0.12 -4.23
N PHE A 45 6.26 0.89 -4.92
CA PHE A 45 5.41 1.93 -4.36
C PHE A 45 3.95 1.63 -4.69
N TYR A 46 3.10 1.74 -3.68
CA TYR A 46 1.70 1.38 -3.69
C TYR A 46 0.84 2.55 -3.24
N LYS A 47 -0.31 2.74 -3.90
CA LYS A 47 -1.33 3.73 -3.56
C LYS A 47 -2.69 3.07 -3.39
N LYS A 48 -3.45 3.55 -2.41
CA LYS A 48 -4.88 3.26 -2.28
C LYS A 48 -5.64 4.55 -2.07
N VAL A 49 -6.61 4.81 -2.95
CA VAL A 49 -7.57 5.90 -2.77
C VAL A 49 -8.70 5.38 -1.88
N LEU A 50 -8.96 6.08 -0.78
CA LEU A 50 -10.06 5.79 0.12
C LEU A 50 -11.27 6.61 -0.34
N SER A 51 -12.16 5.96 -1.09
CA SER A 51 -13.49 6.50 -1.37
C SER A 51 -14.34 6.35 -0.11
N ARG A 52 -14.75 7.47 0.48
CA ARG A 52 -15.83 7.51 1.46
C ARG A 52 -17.18 7.54 0.75
#